data_AF-A0A425WG29-F1
#
_entry.id   AF-A0A425WG29-F1
#
_cell.length_a   1.000
_cell.length_b   1.000
_cell.length_c   1.000
_cell.angle_alpha   90.00
_cell.angle_beta   90.00
_cell.angle_gamma   90.00
#
_symmetry.space_group_name_H-M   'P 1'
#
loop_
_entity.id
_entity.type
_entity.pdbx_description
1 polymer ?
#
loop_
_entity_poly.entity_id
_entity_poly.type
_entity_poly.pdbx_seq_one_letter_code
_entity_poly.pdbx_strand_id
1 'polypeptide(L)'
;MKALGYEDELKEKGIEDPVSHFRAEVARMNAERKAGMERERVREISDVPAARHLGHFALKAEDTALVAAGDMALLQTPSGLRFSLHGLLFSLVYARAMAPCSKLRTFKGVLPQMEGMDASFTLDQL
;
A
#
# COMPACT_ATOMS: atom_id res chain seq x y z
N MET A 1 -1.51 5.17 -11.12
CA MET A 1 -2.74 5.88 -11.54
C MET A 1 -2.43 6.47 -12.91
N LYS A 2 -3.18 6.08 -13.95
CA LYS A 2 -2.94 6.60 -15.30
C LYS A 2 -3.80 7.86 -15.46
N ALA A 3 -3.18 9.01 -15.65
CA ALA A 3 -3.92 10.24 -15.94
C ALA A 3 -4.47 10.13 -17.38
N LEU A 4 -5.75 10.42 -17.56
CA LEU A 4 -6.46 10.24 -18.83
C LEU A 4 -6.43 11.49 -19.73
N GLY A 5 -5.94 12.63 -19.21
CA GLY A 5 -5.95 13.93 -19.88
C GLY A 5 -7.17 14.79 -19.51
N TYR A 6 -7.30 15.96 -20.12
CA TYR A 6 -8.45 16.85 -19.94
C TYR A 6 -9.62 16.45 -20.85
N GLU A 7 -10.86 16.69 -20.42
CA GLU A 7 -12.07 16.29 -21.14
C GLU A 7 -12.14 16.88 -22.56
N ASP A 8 -11.74 18.14 -22.71
CA ASP A 8 -11.76 18.86 -23.98
C ASP A 8 -10.80 18.22 -25.00
N GLU A 9 -9.59 17.84 -24.56
CA GLU A 9 -8.61 17.13 -25.41
C GLU A 9 -9.12 15.75 -25.85
N LEU A 10 -9.96 15.11 -25.04
CA LEU A 10 -10.52 13.79 -25.33
C LEU A 10 -11.70 13.88 -26.31
N LYS A 11 -12.49 14.97 -26.23
CA LYS A 11 -13.52 15.30 -27.23
C LYS A 11 -12.90 15.63 -28.58
N GLU A 12 -11.83 16.42 -28.60
CA GLU A 12 -11.07 16.73 -29.83
C GLU A 12 -10.48 15.47 -30.49
N LYS A 13 -10.09 14.47 -29.68
CA LYS A 13 -9.63 13.16 -30.16
C LYS A 13 -10.75 12.24 -30.64
N GLY A 14 -12.00 12.71 -30.68
CA GLY A 14 -13.13 12.00 -31.24
C GLY A 14 -13.89 11.11 -30.26
N ILE A 15 -13.68 11.26 -28.94
CA ILE A 15 -14.51 10.59 -27.94
C ILE A 15 -15.67 11.52 -27.59
N GLU A 16 -16.87 11.21 -28.10
CA GLU A 16 -18.06 12.05 -27.99
C GLU A 16 -18.48 12.30 -26.53
N ASP A 17 -18.41 11.27 -25.68
CA ASP A 17 -18.59 11.36 -24.22
C ASP A 17 -17.42 10.69 -23.50
N PRO A 18 -16.32 11.43 -23.24
CA PRO A 18 -15.14 10.90 -22.58
C PRO A 18 -15.44 10.34 -21.19
N VAL A 19 -16.35 11.00 -20.45
CA VAL A 19 -16.68 10.62 -19.08
C VAL A 19 -17.34 9.26 -19.05
N SER A 20 -18.38 9.04 -19.88
CA SER A 20 -19.07 7.74 -19.93
C SER A 20 -18.16 6.64 -20.48
N HIS A 21 -17.36 6.94 -21.52
CA HIS A 21 -16.41 5.99 -22.10
C HIS A 21 -15.40 5.48 -21.06
N PHE A 22 -14.69 6.39 -20.39
CA PHE A 22 -13.67 5.99 -19.42
C PHE A 22 -14.27 5.45 -18.11
N ARG A 23 -15.48 5.86 -17.74
CA ARG A 23 -16.20 5.25 -16.61
C ARG A 23 -16.52 3.78 -16.88
N ALA A 24 -16.96 3.44 -18.09
CA ALA A 24 -17.18 2.05 -18.49
C ALA A 24 -15.87 1.25 -18.51
N GLU A 25 -14.79 1.84 -19.02
CA GLU A 25 -13.47 1.21 -19.05
C GLU A 25 -12.92 0.93 -17.64
N VAL A 26 -13.00 1.90 -16.74
CA VAL A 26 -12.60 1.74 -15.33
C VAL A 26 -13.46 0.69 -14.63
N ALA A 27 -14.77 0.67 -14.90
CA ALA A 27 -15.67 -0.35 -14.36
C ALA A 27 -15.27 -1.75 -14.83
N ARG A 28 -14.98 -1.92 -16.13
CA ARG A 28 -14.49 -3.19 -16.70
C ARG A 28 -13.18 -3.63 -16.05
N MET A 29 -12.19 -2.74 -15.99
CA MET A 29 -10.90 -3.03 -15.36
C MET A 29 -11.03 -3.43 -13.89
N ASN A 30 -11.90 -2.76 -13.14
CA ASN A 30 -12.15 -3.11 -11.74
C ASN A 30 -12.84 -4.47 -11.61
N ALA A 31 -13.76 -4.80 -12.52
CA ALA A 31 -14.43 -6.10 -12.55
C ALA A 31 -13.44 -7.23 -12.88
N GLU A 32 -12.58 -7.04 -13.88
CA GLU A 32 -11.51 -7.99 -14.24
C GLU A 32 -10.54 -8.20 -13.07
N ARG A 33 -10.12 -7.11 -12.43
CA ARG A 33 -9.26 -7.18 -11.23
C ARG A 33 -9.93 -7.96 -10.10
N LYS A 34 -11.20 -7.70 -9.83
CA LYS A 34 -11.96 -8.39 -8.78
C LYS A 34 -12.12 -9.88 -9.11
N ALA A 35 -12.41 -10.22 -10.37
CA ALA A 35 -12.48 -11.61 -10.83
C ALA A 35 -11.12 -12.32 -10.71
N GLY A 36 -10.00 -11.65 -11.02
CA GLY A 36 -8.66 -12.16 -10.80
C GLY A 36 -8.38 -12.46 -9.32
N MET A 37 -8.70 -11.51 -8.44
CA MET A 37 -8.52 -11.68 -6.98
C MET A 37 -9.38 -12.82 -6.41
N GLU A 38 -10.62 -13.00 -6.88
CA GLU A 38 -11.46 -14.13 -6.46
C GLU A 38 -10.91 -15.48 -6.96
N ARG A 39 -10.37 -15.54 -8.19
CA ARG A 39 -9.71 -16.74 -8.71
C ARG A 39 -8.44 -17.10 -7.95
N GLU A 40 -7.68 -16.11 -7.50
CA GLU A 40 -6.51 -16.31 -6.62
C GLU A 40 -6.94 -16.82 -5.24
N ARG A 41 -7.97 -16.23 -4.64
CA ARG A 41 -8.54 -16.67 -3.36
C ARG A 41 -9.04 -18.11 -3.37
N VAL A 42 -9.70 -18.53 -4.45
CA VAL A 42 -10.17 -19.92 -4.60
C VAL A 42 -9.01 -20.93 -4.66
N ARG A 43 -7.79 -20.50 -5.03
CA ARG A 43 -6.59 -21.35 -5.01
C ARG A 43 -5.94 -21.47 -3.64
N GLU A 44 -6.27 -20.60 -2.70
CA GLU A 44 -5.70 -20.56 -1.35
C GLU A 44 -6.68 -21.19 -0.34
N ILE A 45 -6.74 -22.52 -0.26
CA ILE A 45 -7.44 -23.21 0.84
C ILE A 45 -6.50 -23.20 2.06
N SER A 46 -6.33 -22.05 2.69
CA SER A 46 -5.63 -21.90 3.96
C SER A 46 -6.04 -20.59 4.63
N ASP A 47 -6.42 -20.65 5.90
CA ASP A 47 -6.73 -19.46 6.72
C ASP A 47 -5.46 -18.67 7.09
N VAL A 48 -4.29 -19.25 6.80
CA VAL A 48 -2.97 -18.66 7.04
C VAL A 48 -2.31 -18.35 5.69
N PRO A 49 -1.87 -17.09 5.45
CA PRO A 49 -1.10 -16.77 4.25
C PRO A 49 0.17 -17.64 4.20
N ALA A 50 0.29 -18.48 3.16
CA ALA A 50 1.51 -19.26 2.93
C ALA A 50 2.69 -18.35 2.56
N ALA A 51 2.41 -17.15 2.03
CA ALA A 51 3.39 -16.13 1.69
C ALA A 51 3.66 -15.22 2.89
N ARG A 52 4.90 -15.24 3.39
CA ARG A 52 5.46 -14.14 4.20
C ARG A 52 6.17 -13.16 3.28
N HIS A 53 6.01 -11.87 3.52
CA HIS A 53 6.73 -10.83 2.80
C HIS A 53 8.15 -10.68 3.36
N LEU A 54 9.02 -11.67 3.10
CA LEU A 54 10.40 -11.69 3.59
C LEU A 54 11.31 -10.71 2.82
N GLY A 55 10.89 -10.20 1.66
CA GLY A 55 11.72 -9.31 0.83
C GLY A 55 12.10 -7.97 1.49
N HIS A 56 11.45 -7.59 2.59
CA HIS A 56 11.74 -6.35 3.30
C HIS A 56 13.01 -6.40 4.17
N PHE A 57 13.58 -7.58 4.43
CA PHE A 57 14.72 -7.71 5.35
C PHE A 57 15.94 -6.89 4.96
N ALA A 58 16.22 -6.74 3.66
CA ALA A 58 17.34 -5.92 3.20
C ALA A 58 17.17 -4.45 3.61
N LEU A 59 15.96 -3.89 3.41
CA LEU A 59 15.64 -2.52 3.82
C LEU A 59 15.65 -2.36 5.35
N LYS A 60 15.21 -3.40 6.08
CA LYS A 60 15.28 -3.43 7.55
C LYS A 60 16.72 -3.44 8.06
N ALA A 61 17.61 -4.18 7.40
CA ALA A 61 19.03 -4.22 7.73
C ALA A 61 19.70 -2.85 7.51
N GLU A 62 19.38 -2.17 6.40
CA GLU A 62 19.89 -0.83 6.13
C GLU A 62 19.39 0.21 7.14
N ASP A 63 18.09 0.23 7.45
CA ASP A 63 17.54 1.12 8.50
C ASP A 63 18.21 0.89 9.86
N THR A 64 18.41 -0.38 10.23
CA THR A 64 19.10 -0.75 11.47
C THR A 64 20.54 -0.23 11.45
N ALA A 65 21.24 -0.32 10.33
CA ALA A 65 22.61 0.17 10.17
C ALA A 65 22.70 1.71 10.18
N LEU A 66 21.67 2.39 9.68
CA LEU A 66 21.59 3.86 9.68
C LEU A 66 21.34 4.44 11.08
N VAL A 67 20.86 3.62 12.03
CA VAL A 67 20.52 4.02 13.41
C VAL A 67 19.48 5.17 13.44
N ALA A 68 18.68 5.30 12.38
CA ALA A 68 17.72 6.38 12.20
C ALA A 68 16.63 6.42 13.30
N ALA A 69 16.40 5.30 13.99
CA ALA A 69 15.46 5.22 15.10
C ALA A 69 15.77 6.21 16.24
N GLY A 70 17.06 6.43 16.55
CA GLY A 70 17.47 7.35 17.62
C GLY A 70 17.15 8.81 17.28
N ASP A 71 17.55 9.24 16.08
CA ASP A 71 17.30 10.60 15.60
C ASP A 71 15.80 10.89 15.50
N MET A 72 15.04 9.92 14.99
CA MET A 72 13.58 10.04 14.87
C MET A 72 12.89 10.09 16.23
N ALA A 73 13.37 9.34 17.23
CA ALA A 73 12.86 9.42 18.59
C ALA A 73 13.11 10.81 19.21
N LEU A 74 14.29 11.40 18.99
CA LEU A 74 14.59 12.76 19.42
C LEU A 74 13.61 13.76 18.79
N LEU A 75 13.42 13.68 17.46
CA LEU A 75 12.49 14.54 16.72
C LEU A 75 11.02 14.33 17.12
N GLN A 76 10.66 13.13 17.57
CA GLN A 76 9.33 12.83 18.06
C GLN A 76 9.05 13.46 19.44
N THR A 77 10.06 13.69 20.27
CA THR A 77 9.89 14.21 21.66
C THR A 77 8.91 15.39 21.78
N PRO A 78 9.00 16.46 20.96
CA PRO A 78 8.06 17.58 21.06
C PRO A 78 6.66 17.31 20.48
N SER A 79 6.45 16.22 19.75
CA SER A 79 5.21 15.98 18.98
C SER A 79 4.04 15.46 19.82
N GLY A 80 4.29 14.91 21.01
CA GLY A 80 3.26 14.27 21.84
C GLY A 80 2.67 12.97 21.27
N LEU A 81 3.25 12.42 20.19
CA LEU A 81 2.83 11.16 19.59
C LEU A 81 3.00 10.00 20.58
N ARG A 82 1.94 9.20 20.72
CA ARG A 82 1.89 8.01 21.62
C ARG A 82 2.28 6.70 20.93
N PHE A 83 2.69 6.75 19.68
CA PHE A 83 3.16 5.62 18.88
C PHE A 83 4.56 5.94 18.33
N SER A 84 5.31 4.93 17.92
CA SER A 84 6.64 5.15 17.32
C SER A 84 6.51 5.73 15.92
N LEU A 85 7.01 6.95 15.71
CA LEU A 85 7.06 7.61 14.40
C LEU A 85 7.98 6.85 13.44
N HIS A 86 9.14 6.40 13.94
CA HIS A 86 10.05 5.52 13.21
C HIS A 86 9.36 4.21 12.80
N GLY A 87 8.72 3.54 13.76
CA GLY A 87 7.99 2.31 13.51
C GLY A 87 6.89 2.47 12.45
N LEU A 88 6.13 3.57 12.51
CA LEU A 88 5.08 3.86 11.52
C LEU A 88 5.65 4.11 10.12
N LEU A 89 6.65 4.99 10.01
CA LEU A 89 7.23 5.39 8.74
C LEU A 89 7.92 4.21 8.05
N PHE A 90 8.77 3.48 8.76
CA PHE A 90 9.51 2.36 8.17
C PHE A 90 8.60 1.17 7.86
N SER A 91 7.58 0.91 8.69
CA SER A 91 6.55 -0.09 8.34
C SER A 91 5.86 0.25 7.01
N LEU A 92 5.53 1.52 6.81
CA LEU A 92 4.91 1.97 5.56
C LEU A 92 5.89 1.90 4.38
N VAL A 93 7.14 2.32 4.54
CA VAL A 93 8.18 2.28 3.50
C VAL A 93 8.40 0.84 3.05
N TYR A 94 8.64 -0.08 3.98
CA TYR A 94 8.86 -1.49 3.66
C TYR A 94 7.66 -2.11 2.98
N ALA A 95 6.46 -1.89 3.51
CA ALA A 95 5.25 -2.44 2.94
C ALA A 95 4.99 -1.94 1.52
N ARG A 96 5.31 -0.67 1.22
CA ARG A 96 5.14 -0.10 -0.12
C ARG A 96 6.24 -0.51 -1.10
N ALA A 97 7.44 -0.77 -0.62
CA ALA A 97 8.50 -1.37 -1.43
C ALA A 97 8.12 -2.80 -1.86
N MET A 98 7.47 -3.57 -0.97
CA MET A 98 7.03 -4.94 -1.28
C MET A 98 5.76 -4.99 -2.12
N ALA A 99 4.74 -4.21 -1.74
CA ALA A 99 3.42 -4.27 -2.34
C ALA A 99 2.77 -2.88 -2.35
N PRO A 100 3.01 -2.05 -3.38
CA PRO A 100 2.39 -0.74 -3.49
C PRO A 100 0.87 -0.88 -3.65
N CYS A 101 0.13 -0.47 -2.62
CA CYS A 101 -1.33 -0.59 -2.57
C CYS A 101 -1.98 0.51 -1.72
N SER A 102 -3.31 0.46 -1.58
CA SER A 102 -4.04 1.42 -0.74
C SER A 102 -3.66 1.28 0.73
N LYS A 103 -3.83 2.37 1.52
CA LYS A 103 -3.60 2.38 2.97
C LYS A 103 -4.29 1.20 3.69
N LEU A 104 -5.58 0.99 3.40
CA LEU A 104 -6.36 -0.10 3.97
C LEU A 104 -5.76 -1.48 3.64
N ARG A 105 -5.34 -1.70 2.39
CA ARG A 105 -4.74 -2.97 1.97
C ARG A 105 -3.34 -3.16 2.58
N THR A 106 -2.57 -2.09 2.69
CA THR A 106 -1.29 -2.09 3.41
C THR A 106 -1.50 -2.58 4.84
N PHE A 107 -2.41 -1.94 5.57
CA PHE A 107 -2.65 -2.21 6.99
C PHE A 107 -3.24 -3.61 7.26
N LYS A 108 -4.27 -4.02 6.51
CA LYS A 108 -4.97 -5.29 6.77
C LYS A 108 -4.37 -6.51 6.06
N GLY A 109 -3.64 -6.30 4.98
CA GLY A 109 -3.13 -7.38 4.12
C GLY A 109 -1.62 -7.52 4.19
N VAL A 110 -0.88 -6.42 4.00
CA VAL A 110 0.57 -6.46 3.81
C VAL A 110 1.31 -6.51 5.16
N LEU A 111 1.07 -5.55 6.06
CA LEU A 111 1.78 -5.48 7.36
C LEU A 111 1.70 -6.79 8.16
N PRO A 112 0.54 -7.48 8.28
CA PRO A 112 0.44 -8.72 9.05
C PRO A 112 1.26 -9.89 8.46
N GLN A 113 1.68 -9.80 7.19
CA GLN A 113 2.49 -10.81 6.52
C GLN A 113 3.99 -10.51 6.59
N MET A 114 4.38 -9.37 7.16
CA MET A 114 5.78 -8.96 7.32
C MET A 114 6.34 -9.50 8.63
N GLU A 115 7.58 -10.00 8.58
CA GLU A 115 8.24 -10.56 9.76
C GLU A 115 8.73 -9.45 10.71
N GLY A 116 8.54 -9.68 12.02
CA GLY A 116 9.05 -8.80 13.06
C GLY A 116 8.49 -7.37 12.97
N MET A 117 7.26 -7.24 12.48
CA MET A 117 6.53 -5.99 12.35
C MET A 117 5.29 -6.03 13.25
N ASP A 118 5.46 -5.54 14.48
CA ASP A 118 4.33 -5.30 15.38
C ASP A 118 3.86 -3.85 15.21
N ALA A 119 2.72 -3.68 14.54
CA ALA A 119 2.14 -2.36 14.32
C ALA A 119 1.58 -1.79 15.63
N SER A 120 2.36 -0.93 16.29
CA SER A 120 1.93 -0.15 17.47
C SER A 120 1.06 1.07 17.13
N PHE A 121 0.51 1.10 15.92
CA PHE A 121 -0.30 2.18 15.38
C PHE A 121 -1.58 1.64 14.72
N THR A 122 -2.57 2.51 14.61
CA THR A 122 -3.89 2.22 14.03
C THR A 122 -3.94 2.58 12.54
N LEU A 123 -4.97 2.13 11.84
CA LEU A 123 -5.20 2.50 10.44
C LEU A 123 -5.33 4.03 10.26
N ASP A 124 -5.94 4.72 11.22
CA ASP A 124 -6.14 6.18 11.13
C ASP A 124 -4.83 6.96 11.32
N GLN A 125 -3.83 6.34 11.94
CA GLN A 125 -2.49 6.90 12.08
C GLN A 125 -1.62 6.67 10.82
N LEU A 126 -1.99 5.73 9.94
CA LEU A 126 -1.27 5.37 8.69
C LEU A 126 -1.74 6.18 7.47
#